data_AF-A0A1Y2EG92-F1
#
_entry.id   AF-A0A1Y2EG92-F1
#
_cell.length_a   1.000
_cell.length_b   1.000
_cell.length_c   1.000
_cell.angle_alpha   90.00
_cell.angle_beta   90.00
_cell.angle_gamma   90.00
#
_symmetry.space_group_name_H-M   'P 1'
#
loop_
_entity.id
_entity.type
_entity.pdbx_description
1 polymer ?
#
loop_
_entity_poly.entity_id
_entity_poly.type
_entity_poly.pdbx_seq_one_letter_code
_entity_poly.pdbx_strand_id
1 'polypeptide(L)'
;MPASALPAGVKPPFPFYTPSFDLAVVGSAVFSALTVIHIMLLIKTRAWNLNLMPQAALMLGLGMILRLVVITNPALEAPFNISAFLLMLPGSLVAIQLISTYTRLIWWVTPPENRNFNTLWLPPWATSIILVLPTGAGDTLSAIGTGRFGFNAGTRILAVGAVVQMLIFMTFTFLVARFTFISRRWGIHPDKRQSSRELGLSLTASGVFVSIRGIMQVLEKDALQSLITTHRPTPTITTEEWPLWVFDFLPLFAVLAITASYYPGSYFPKRLVGFRLNTKGLLKDEMDRKTASPTAATTLITINGRPDSQPIDLEKEIVSTYAEYMDLDHHPALKYPN
;
A
#
# COMPACT_ATOMS: atom_id res chain seq x y z
N MET A 1 -11.75 1.76 -36.24
CA MET A 1 -13.11 1.58 -36.80
C MET A 1 -13.91 2.84 -36.53
N PRO A 2 -14.65 3.39 -37.51
CA PRO A 2 -15.44 4.60 -37.29
C PRO A 2 -16.60 4.29 -36.34
N ALA A 3 -16.90 5.23 -35.44
CA ALA A 3 -17.96 5.12 -34.45
C ALA A 3 -19.29 4.78 -35.12
N SER A 4 -19.79 3.57 -34.90
CA SER A 4 -21.18 3.24 -35.17
C SER A 4 -22.04 4.22 -34.38
N ALA A 5 -22.79 5.06 -35.09
CA ALA A 5 -23.67 6.05 -34.49
C ALA A 5 -24.56 5.35 -33.45
N LEU A 6 -24.45 5.76 -32.19
CA LEU A 6 -25.27 5.26 -31.11
C LEU A 6 -26.75 5.44 -31.47
N PRO A 7 -27.63 4.46 -31.20
CA PRO A 7 -29.05 4.62 -31.41
C PRO A 7 -29.57 5.84 -30.63
N ALA A 8 -30.48 6.60 -31.26
CA ALA A 8 -31.00 7.85 -30.72
C ALA A 8 -31.57 7.64 -29.31
N GLY A 9 -31.04 8.38 -28.33
CA GLY A 9 -31.43 8.30 -26.92
C GLY A 9 -30.45 7.59 -25.98
N VAL A 10 -29.44 6.88 -26.50
CA VAL A 10 -28.39 6.28 -25.67
C VAL A 10 -27.28 7.31 -25.42
N LYS A 11 -27.09 7.68 -24.16
CA LYS A 11 -25.98 8.56 -23.76
C LYS A 11 -24.64 7.85 -24.04
N PRO A 12 -23.63 8.55 -24.57
CA PRO A 12 -22.32 7.95 -24.76
C PRO A 12 -21.75 7.51 -23.40
N PRO A 13 -21.29 6.26 -23.25
CA PRO A 13 -20.72 5.77 -21.99
C PRO A 13 -19.45 6.55 -21.62
N PHE A 14 -18.74 7.09 -22.61
CA PHE A 14 -17.61 8.02 -22.43
C PHE A 14 -18.04 9.43 -22.83
N PRO A 15 -18.43 10.29 -21.88
CA PRO A 15 -18.98 11.61 -22.21
C PRO A 15 -17.95 12.63 -22.69
N PHE A 16 -16.64 12.40 -22.47
CA PHE A 16 -15.60 13.42 -22.66
C PHE A 16 -14.50 13.06 -23.68
N TYR A 17 -14.35 11.79 -24.05
CA TYR A 17 -13.33 11.35 -25.01
C TYR A 17 -13.75 10.06 -25.73
N THR A 18 -13.09 9.75 -26.85
CA THR A 18 -13.29 8.48 -27.57
C THR A 18 -12.25 7.46 -27.11
N PRO A 19 -12.67 6.29 -26.59
CA PRO A 19 -11.73 5.27 -26.10
C PRO A 19 -11.06 4.55 -27.26
N SER A 20 -9.76 4.27 -27.14
CA SER A 20 -9.00 3.51 -28.12
C SER A 20 -9.12 2.01 -27.86
N PHE A 21 -9.51 1.29 -28.91
CA PHE A 21 -9.60 -0.17 -28.87
C PHE A 21 -8.22 -0.82 -28.70
N ASP A 22 -7.23 -0.34 -29.46
CA ASP A 22 -5.91 -0.95 -29.52
C ASP A 22 -5.17 -0.87 -28.18
N LEU A 23 -5.22 0.29 -27.51
CA LEU A 23 -4.60 0.44 -26.18
C LEU A 23 -5.30 -0.45 -25.16
N ALA A 24 -6.64 -0.53 -25.18
CA ALA A 24 -7.38 -1.39 -24.27
C ALA A 24 -7.04 -2.88 -24.46
N VAL A 25 -6.80 -3.34 -25.70
CA VAL A 25 -6.34 -4.71 -25.99
C VAL A 25 -4.96 -4.94 -25.38
N VAL A 26 -4.00 -4.04 -25.65
CA VAL A 26 -2.64 -4.15 -25.10
C VAL A 26 -2.66 -4.13 -23.58
N GLY A 27 -3.41 -3.21 -22.98
CA GLY A 27 -3.57 -3.11 -21.52
C GLY A 27 -4.14 -4.39 -20.91
N SER A 28 -5.18 -4.96 -21.52
CA SER A 28 -5.76 -6.23 -21.05
C SER A 28 -4.74 -7.37 -21.05
N ALA A 29 -3.98 -7.52 -22.15
CA ALA A 29 -2.96 -8.57 -22.27
C ALA A 29 -1.84 -8.39 -21.23
N VAL A 30 -1.35 -7.16 -21.06
CA VAL A 30 -0.25 -6.84 -20.14
C VAL A 30 -0.67 -7.06 -18.67
N PHE A 31 -1.82 -6.54 -18.24
CA PHE A 31 -2.26 -6.70 -16.84
C PHE A 31 -2.69 -8.14 -16.52
N SER A 32 -3.26 -8.86 -17.48
CA SER A 32 -3.53 -10.30 -17.31
C SER A 32 -2.23 -11.10 -17.20
N ALA A 33 -1.20 -10.79 -18.00
CA ALA A 33 0.11 -11.42 -17.86
C ALA A 33 0.76 -11.14 -16.50
N LEU A 34 0.71 -9.89 -16.03
CA LEU A 34 1.19 -9.52 -14.70
C LEU A 34 0.43 -10.24 -13.58
N THR A 35 -0.87 -10.48 -13.75
CA THR A 35 -1.67 -11.26 -12.81
C THR A 35 -1.13 -12.68 -12.69
N VAL A 36 -0.89 -13.35 -13.82
CA VAL A 36 -0.31 -14.70 -13.85
C VAL A 36 1.06 -14.72 -13.19
N ILE A 37 1.93 -13.75 -13.51
CA ILE A 37 3.27 -13.63 -12.91
C ILE A 37 3.18 -13.50 -11.38
N HIS A 38 2.35 -12.59 -10.86
CA HIS A 38 2.20 -12.39 -9.42
C HIS A 38 1.60 -13.60 -8.71
N ILE A 39 0.67 -14.32 -9.34
CA ILE A 39 0.13 -15.59 -8.81
C ILE A 39 1.23 -16.65 -8.76
N MET A 40 2.00 -16.82 -9.84
CA MET A 40 3.11 -17.78 -9.88
C MET A 40 4.17 -17.46 -8.82
N LEU A 41 4.53 -16.18 -8.64
CA LEU A 41 5.46 -15.74 -7.60
C LEU A 41 4.90 -16.00 -6.21
N LEU A 42 3.62 -15.70 -5.97
CA LEU A 42 2.94 -15.94 -4.69
C LEU A 42 3.01 -17.42 -4.29
N ILE A 43 2.70 -18.32 -5.23
CA ILE A 43 2.73 -19.78 -5.01
C ILE A 43 4.16 -20.25 -4.78
N LYS A 44 5.11 -19.81 -5.62
CA LYS A 44 6.52 -20.25 -5.57
C LYS A 44 7.20 -19.85 -4.27
N THR A 45 7.04 -18.61 -3.83
CA THR A 45 7.69 -18.10 -2.61
C THR A 45 6.87 -18.36 -1.35
N ARG A 46 5.62 -18.86 -1.48
CA ARG A 46 4.65 -19.05 -0.40
C ARG A 46 4.48 -17.78 0.46
N ALA A 47 4.47 -16.64 -0.22
CA ALA A 47 4.55 -15.35 0.44
C ALA A 47 3.16 -14.74 0.69
N TRP A 48 2.40 -15.35 1.61
CA TRP A 48 0.99 -15.02 1.83
C TRP A 48 0.70 -13.56 2.20
N ASN A 49 1.68 -12.83 2.74
CA ASN A 49 1.55 -11.38 2.95
C ASN A 49 1.33 -10.59 1.65
N LEU A 50 1.79 -11.09 0.50
CA LEU A 50 1.74 -10.38 -0.79
C LEU A 50 0.46 -10.66 -1.58
N ASN A 51 -0.57 -11.22 -0.95
CA ASN A 51 -1.80 -11.64 -1.60
C ASN A 51 -2.61 -10.49 -2.23
N LEU A 52 -2.46 -9.24 -1.77
CA LEU A 52 -3.20 -8.11 -2.34
C LEU A 52 -2.64 -7.69 -3.72
N MET A 53 -1.38 -8.00 -4.02
CA MET A 53 -0.75 -7.66 -5.29
C MET A 53 -1.36 -8.40 -6.51
N PRO A 54 -1.52 -9.73 -6.49
CA PRO A 54 -2.20 -10.43 -7.57
C PRO A 54 -3.68 -10.06 -7.66
N GLN A 55 -4.33 -9.71 -6.54
CA GLN A 55 -5.71 -9.21 -6.57
C GLN A 55 -5.81 -7.87 -7.30
N ALA A 56 -4.91 -6.93 -7.02
CA ALA A 56 -4.86 -5.65 -7.74
C ALA A 56 -4.62 -5.84 -9.24
N ALA A 57 -3.66 -6.69 -9.62
CA ALA A 57 -3.37 -7.00 -11.01
C ALA A 57 -4.58 -7.66 -11.72
N LEU A 58 -5.26 -8.58 -11.04
CA LEU A 58 -6.44 -9.27 -11.55
C LEU A 58 -7.58 -8.28 -11.83
N MET A 59 -7.80 -7.34 -10.92
CA MET A 59 -8.82 -6.30 -11.08
C MET A 59 -8.50 -5.37 -12.24
N LEU A 60 -7.23 -5.01 -12.45
CA LEU A 60 -6.81 -4.28 -13.65
C LEU A 60 -7.08 -5.10 -14.92
N GLY A 61 -6.66 -6.37 -14.97
CA GLY A 61 -6.90 -7.23 -16.12
C GLY A 61 -8.39 -7.35 -16.48
N LEU A 62 -9.23 -7.70 -15.50
CA LEU A 62 -10.69 -7.80 -15.69
C LEU A 62 -11.33 -6.46 -16.03
N GLY A 63 -10.90 -5.37 -15.38
CA GLY A 63 -11.38 -4.02 -15.67
C GLY A 63 -11.10 -3.60 -17.11
N MET A 64 -9.92 -3.95 -17.64
CA MET A 64 -9.54 -3.68 -19.03
C MET A 64 -10.28 -4.55 -20.04
N ILE A 65 -10.53 -5.83 -19.70
CA ILE A 65 -11.37 -6.71 -20.53
C ILE A 65 -12.80 -6.17 -20.61
N LEU A 66 -13.38 -5.74 -19.48
CA LEU A 66 -14.71 -5.13 -19.50
C LEU A 66 -14.71 -3.78 -20.23
N ARG A 67 -13.62 -3.01 -20.18
CA ARG A 67 -13.48 -1.78 -20.96
C ARG A 67 -13.58 -2.08 -22.46
N LEU A 68 -12.97 -3.17 -22.94
CA LEU A 68 -13.12 -3.62 -24.35
C LEU A 68 -14.57 -3.95 -24.70
N VAL A 69 -15.28 -4.65 -23.81
CA VAL A 69 -16.71 -4.97 -24.01
C VAL A 69 -17.52 -3.68 -24.14
N VAL A 70 -17.27 -2.67 -23.31
CA VAL A 70 -17.97 -1.37 -23.39
C VAL A 70 -17.64 -0.61 -24.67
N ILE A 71 -16.39 -0.67 -25.14
CA ILE A 71 -16.00 -0.05 -26.43
C ILE A 71 -16.79 -0.68 -27.59
N THR A 72 -16.94 -2.01 -27.58
CA THR A 72 -17.69 -2.74 -28.62
C THR A 72 -19.20 -2.61 -28.50
N ASN A 73 -19.72 -2.54 -27.28
CA ASN A 73 -21.15 -2.52 -26.95
C ASN A 73 -21.46 -1.37 -25.97
N PRO A 74 -21.46 -0.11 -26.46
CA PRO A 74 -21.61 1.07 -25.61
C PRO A 74 -23.02 1.24 -25.00
N ALA A 75 -24.00 0.45 -25.45
CA ALA A 75 -25.36 0.46 -24.89
C ALA A 75 -25.48 -0.20 -23.51
N LEU A 76 -24.43 -0.90 -23.05
CA LEU A 76 -24.44 -1.63 -21.79
C LEU A 76 -23.88 -0.76 -20.65
N GLU A 77 -24.75 -0.20 -19.81
CA GLU A 77 -24.36 0.62 -18.66
C GLU A 77 -23.69 -0.18 -17.54
N ALA A 78 -24.14 -1.43 -17.30
CA ALA A 78 -23.63 -2.24 -16.20
C ALA A 78 -22.13 -2.62 -16.36
N PRO A 79 -21.65 -3.12 -17.53
CA PRO A 79 -20.23 -3.35 -17.76
C PRO A 79 -19.36 -2.09 -17.62
N PHE A 80 -19.89 -0.91 -17.97
CA PHE A 80 -19.19 0.36 -17.79
C PHE A 80 -18.97 0.67 -16.30
N ASN A 81 -20.02 0.56 -15.48
CA ASN A 81 -19.92 0.81 -14.04
C ASN A 81 -18.97 -0.20 -13.36
N ILE A 82 -19.04 -1.47 -13.73
CA ILE A 82 -18.18 -2.52 -13.19
C ILE A 82 -16.72 -2.32 -13.62
N SER A 83 -16.48 -2.05 -14.90
CA SER A 83 -15.12 -1.76 -15.41
C SER A 83 -14.51 -0.58 -14.67
N ALA A 84 -15.24 0.52 -14.55
CA ALA A 84 -14.73 1.72 -13.91
C ALA A 84 -14.48 1.54 -12.40
N PHE A 85 -15.21 0.62 -11.74
CA PHE A 85 -14.94 0.24 -10.34
C PHE A 85 -13.70 -0.64 -10.21
N LEU A 86 -13.58 -1.66 -11.06
CA LEU A 86 -12.43 -2.57 -11.09
C LEU A 86 -11.11 -1.87 -11.45
N LEU A 87 -11.16 -0.78 -12.21
CA LEU A 87 -9.98 0.02 -12.54
C LEU A 87 -9.62 1.03 -11.44
N MET A 88 -10.55 1.39 -10.56
CA MET A 88 -10.29 2.36 -9.49
C MET A 88 -9.60 1.74 -8.27
N LEU A 89 -10.10 0.59 -7.79
CA LEU A 89 -9.63 -0.10 -6.59
C LEU A 89 -8.16 -0.59 -6.57
N PRO A 90 -7.54 -0.96 -7.71
CA PRO A 90 -6.16 -1.45 -7.72
C PRO A 90 -5.16 -0.48 -7.07
N GLY A 91 -5.42 0.83 -7.15
CA GLY A 91 -4.60 1.86 -6.53
C GLY A 91 -4.42 1.69 -5.02
N SER A 92 -5.54 1.56 -4.28
CA SER A 92 -5.46 1.33 -2.83
C SER A 92 -4.87 -0.03 -2.49
N LEU A 93 -5.22 -1.10 -3.22
CA LEU A 93 -4.71 -2.45 -2.95
C LEU A 93 -3.18 -2.50 -3.08
N VAL A 94 -2.63 -1.91 -4.13
CA VAL A 94 -1.18 -1.79 -4.33
C VAL A 94 -0.56 -1.00 -3.18
N ALA A 95 -1.13 0.16 -2.81
CA ALA A 95 -0.59 0.97 -1.73
C ALA A 95 -0.62 0.26 -0.37
N ILE A 96 -1.73 -0.38 -0.01
CA ILE A 96 -1.88 -1.18 1.22
C ILE A 96 -0.85 -2.30 1.25
N GLN A 97 -0.59 -2.95 0.11
CA GLN A 97 0.43 -3.98 0.00
C GLN A 97 1.84 -3.42 0.21
N LEU A 98 2.17 -2.25 -0.36
CA LEU A 98 3.46 -1.58 -0.17
C LEU A 98 3.65 -1.17 1.28
N ILE A 99 2.64 -0.58 1.92
CA ILE A 99 2.66 -0.22 3.34
C ILE A 99 2.87 -1.46 4.22
N SER A 100 2.12 -2.54 3.94
CA SER A 100 2.26 -3.81 4.69
C SER A 100 3.65 -4.42 4.54
N THR A 101 4.25 -4.29 3.35
CA THR A 101 5.62 -4.75 3.08
C THR A 101 6.65 -3.90 3.80
N TYR A 102 6.46 -2.58 3.82
CA TYR A 102 7.29 -1.64 4.56
C TYR A 102 7.27 -1.91 6.07
N THR A 103 6.10 -2.14 6.66
CA THR A 103 5.97 -2.50 8.08
C THR A 103 6.86 -3.71 8.42
N ARG A 104 6.87 -4.74 7.56
CA ARG A 104 7.71 -5.94 7.75
C ARG A 104 9.19 -5.68 7.52
N LEU A 105 9.52 -4.78 6.59
CA LEU A 105 10.89 -4.31 6.37
C LEU A 105 11.44 -3.63 7.64
N ILE A 106 10.64 -2.77 8.30
CA ILE A 106 11.03 -2.13 9.58
C ILE A 106 11.34 -3.19 10.63
N TRP A 107 10.48 -4.19 10.80
CA TRP A 107 10.70 -5.28 11.77
C TRP A 107 11.96 -6.09 11.48
N TRP A 108 12.28 -6.28 10.20
CA TRP A 108 13.43 -7.10 9.80
C TRP A 108 14.78 -6.38 9.97
N VAL A 109 14.81 -5.07 9.72
CA VAL A 109 16.05 -4.29 9.59
C VAL A 109 16.37 -3.50 10.86
N THR A 110 15.36 -3.11 11.65
CA THR A 110 15.54 -2.18 12.78
C THR A 110 15.90 -2.93 14.07
N PRO A 111 17.02 -2.57 14.73
CA PRO A 111 17.35 -3.06 16.07
C PRO A 111 16.27 -2.67 17.09
N PRO A 112 15.99 -3.49 18.13
CA PRO A 112 14.97 -3.20 19.13
C PRO A 112 15.12 -1.84 19.79
N GLU A 113 16.36 -1.45 20.07
CA GLU A 113 16.71 -0.21 20.77
C GLU A 113 16.32 1.04 19.98
N ASN A 114 16.22 0.89 18.65
CA ASN A 114 15.91 1.96 17.72
C ASN A 114 14.47 1.90 17.18
N ARG A 115 13.62 0.98 17.68
CA ARG A 115 12.22 0.83 17.24
C ARG A 115 11.26 1.81 17.96
N ASN A 116 11.72 3.04 18.18
CA ASN A 116 10.99 4.06 18.92
C ASN A 116 10.46 5.16 17.99
N PHE A 117 9.49 5.93 18.50
CA PHE A 117 8.86 7.05 17.77
C PHE A 117 9.89 8.11 17.33
N ASN A 118 10.92 8.37 18.15
CA ASN A 118 11.96 9.35 17.85
C ASN A 118 12.79 8.98 16.61
N THR A 119 13.04 7.69 16.38
CA THR A 119 13.88 7.23 15.28
C THR A 119 13.07 6.95 14.02
N LEU A 120 11.94 6.24 14.15
CA LEU A 120 11.12 5.81 13.01
C LEU A 120 10.01 6.79 12.61
N TRP A 121 9.63 7.73 13.49
CA TRP A 121 8.45 8.62 13.41
C TRP A 121 7.10 7.91 13.41
N LEU A 122 7.02 6.73 12.82
CA LEU A 122 5.85 5.88 12.87
C LEU A 122 6.29 4.45 13.20
N PRO A 123 5.99 3.94 14.40
CA PRO A 123 6.25 2.56 14.72
C PRO A 123 5.40 1.65 13.82
N PRO A 124 5.79 0.37 13.66
CA PRO A 124 5.12 -0.55 12.72
C PRO A 124 3.61 -0.73 12.96
N TRP A 125 3.17 -0.74 14.22
CA TRP A 125 1.76 -0.86 14.58
C TRP A 125 0.95 0.38 14.15
N ALA A 126 1.48 1.57 14.43
CA ALA A 126 0.85 2.84 14.06
C ALA A 126 0.83 3.06 12.54
N THR A 127 1.92 2.69 11.85
CA THR A 127 2.01 2.74 10.37
C THR A 127 0.86 1.98 9.72
N SER A 128 0.57 0.79 10.25
CA SER A 128 -0.47 -0.08 9.69
C SER A 128 -1.87 0.52 9.90
N ILE A 129 -2.16 1.17 11.01
CA ILE A 129 -3.48 1.77 11.27
C ILE A 129 -3.63 3.10 10.52
N ILE A 130 -2.63 3.98 10.65
CA ILE A 130 -2.69 5.37 10.18
C ILE A 130 -2.60 5.48 8.66
N LEU A 131 -1.89 4.56 7.99
CA LEU A 131 -1.74 4.64 6.53
C LEU A 131 -2.68 3.68 5.78
N VAL A 132 -2.98 2.48 6.30
CA VAL A 132 -3.83 1.50 5.59
C VAL A 132 -5.31 1.87 5.63
N LEU A 133 -5.84 2.21 6.80
CA LEU A 133 -7.28 2.49 6.94
C LEU A 133 -7.71 3.67 6.06
N PRO A 134 -7.01 4.82 6.09
CA PRO A 134 -7.42 5.97 5.29
C PRO A 134 -7.22 5.74 3.79
N THR A 135 -6.27 4.89 3.38
CA THR A 135 -6.06 4.51 1.97
C THR A 135 -7.28 3.80 1.39
N GLY A 136 -7.81 2.79 2.10
CA GLY A 136 -9.03 2.07 1.69
C GLY A 136 -10.30 2.92 1.81
N ALA A 137 -10.38 3.74 2.85
CA ALA A 137 -11.49 4.68 3.03
C ALA A 137 -11.57 5.71 1.90
N GLY A 138 -10.44 6.24 1.43
CA GLY A 138 -10.41 7.23 0.35
C GLY A 138 -10.95 6.71 -0.99
N ASP A 139 -10.70 5.43 -1.32
CA ASP A 139 -11.26 4.80 -2.52
C ASP A 139 -12.75 4.57 -2.37
N THR A 140 -13.19 4.13 -1.18
CA THR A 140 -14.60 3.94 -0.88
C THR A 140 -15.37 5.26 -0.97
N LEU A 141 -14.85 6.33 -0.37
CA LEU A 141 -15.42 7.68 -0.45
C LEU A 141 -15.46 8.19 -1.90
N SER A 142 -14.39 7.96 -2.66
CA SER A 142 -14.34 8.29 -4.08
C SER A 142 -15.41 7.55 -4.88
N ALA A 143 -15.64 6.27 -4.60
CA ALA A 143 -16.67 5.49 -5.28
C ALA A 143 -18.09 5.98 -4.96
N ILE A 144 -18.38 6.30 -3.70
CA ILE A 144 -19.69 6.82 -3.30
C ILE A 144 -19.96 8.15 -4.01
N GLY A 145 -18.96 9.04 -4.09
CA GLY A 145 -19.09 10.33 -4.78
C GLY A 145 -19.36 10.25 -6.29
N THR A 146 -19.14 9.10 -6.92
CA THR A 146 -19.51 8.87 -8.33
C THR A 146 -20.98 8.49 -8.54
N GLY A 147 -21.76 8.28 -7.47
CA GLY A 147 -23.13 7.76 -7.57
C GLY A 147 -23.22 6.29 -7.98
N ARG A 148 -22.10 5.58 -8.16
CA ARG A 148 -22.04 4.20 -8.67
C ARG A 148 -22.65 3.16 -7.72
N PHE A 149 -22.86 3.50 -6.46
CA PHE A 149 -23.48 2.63 -5.45
C PHE A 149 -24.93 2.99 -5.12
N GLY A 150 -25.60 3.80 -5.95
CA GLY A 150 -26.97 4.27 -5.68
C GLY A 150 -27.06 5.31 -4.56
N PHE A 151 -25.92 5.67 -3.95
CA PHE A 151 -25.79 6.80 -3.04
C PHE A 151 -25.26 8.00 -3.83
N ASN A 152 -26.12 8.99 -4.06
CA ASN A 152 -25.72 10.26 -4.67
C ASN A 152 -25.03 11.15 -3.63
N ALA A 153 -23.82 10.74 -3.21
CA ALA A 153 -22.93 11.62 -2.48
C ALA A 153 -22.39 12.65 -3.47
N GLY A 154 -22.51 13.94 -3.16
CA GLY A 154 -22.09 15.01 -4.07
C GLY A 154 -20.62 14.91 -4.47
N THR A 155 -20.27 15.44 -5.65
CA THR A 155 -18.93 15.39 -6.27
C THR A 155 -17.78 15.81 -5.34
N ARG A 156 -18.06 16.68 -4.36
CA ARG A 156 -17.10 17.09 -3.32
C ARG A 156 -16.52 15.92 -2.52
N ILE A 157 -17.33 14.89 -2.24
CA ILE A 157 -16.89 13.71 -1.48
C ILE A 157 -15.85 12.91 -2.26
N LEU A 158 -16.00 12.86 -3.60
CA LEU A 158 -15.04 12.20 -4.48
C LEU A 158 -13.68 12.92 -4.51
N ALA A 159 -13.68 14.26 -4.51
CA ALA A 159 -12.44 15.03 -4.44
C ALA A 159 -11.74 14.86 -3.08
N VAL A 160 -12.50 14.89 -1.98
CA VAL A 160 -11.94 14.69 -0.63
C VAL A 160 -11.26 13.33 -0.49
N GLY A 161 -11.90 12.25 -0.95
CA GLY A 161 -11.31 10.91 -0.90
C GLY A 161 -9.96 10.82 -1.63
N ALA A 162 -9.86 11.46 -2.80
CA ALA A 162 -8.64 11.50 -3.59
C ALA A 162 -7.51 12.30 -2.93
N VAL A 163 -7.84 13.45 -2.34
CA VAL A 163 -6.85 14.31 -1.65
C VAL A 163 -6.27 13.57 -0.45
N VAL A 164 -7.13 12.89 0.32
CA VAL A 164 -6.68 12.07 1.46
C VAL A 164 -5.70 10.98 0.99
N GLN A 165 -6.01 10.27 -0.09
CA GLN A 165 -5.12 9.24 -0.65
C GLN A 165 -3.78 9.80 -1.12
N MET A 166 -3.80 10.93 -1.84
CA MET A 166 -2.59 11.60 -2.29
C MET A 166 -1.65 11.93 -1.12
N LEU A 167 -2.18 12.53 -0.05
CA LEU A 167 -1.40 12.87 1.14
C LEU A 167 -0.79 11.64 1.80
N ILE A 168 -1.54 10.53 1.87
CA ILE A 168 -1.05 9.27 2.43
C ILE A 168 0.08 8.69 1.58
N PHE A 169 -0.07 8.67 0.25
CA PHE A 169 0.94 8.12 -0.66
C PHE A 169 2.23 8.93 -0.65
N MET A 170 2.12 10.26 -0.60
CA MET A 170 3.28 11.15 -0.45
C MET A 170 3.98 10.94 0.90
N THR A 171 3.21 10.87 1.99
CA THR A 171 3.75 10.62 3.33
C THR A 171 4.42 9.26 3.41
N PHE A 172 3.79 8.22 2.86
CA PHE A 172 4.36 6.87 2.79
C PHE A 172 5.68 6.85 2.03
N THR A 173 5.74 7.45 0.84
CA THR A 173 6.96 7.52 0.02
C THR A 173 8.08 8.23 0.77
N PHE A 174 7.78 9.34 1.44
CA PHE A 174 8.73 10.08 2.25
C PHE A 174 9.27 9.24 3.42
N LEU A 175 8.40 8.54 4.14
CA LEU A 175 8.78 7.67 5.26
C LEU A 175 9.69 6.53 4.81
N VAL A 176 9.35 5.84 3.70
CA VAL A 176 10.16 4.74 3.16
C VAL A 176 11.51 5.25 2.67
N ALA A 177 11.56 6.39 1.98
CA ALA A 177 12.80 6.99 1.52
C ALA A 177 13.72 7.30 2.71
N ARG A 178 13.20 8.01 3.72
CA ARG A 178 13.91 8.33 4.96
C ARG A 178 14.40 7.07 5.67
N PHE A 179 13.56 6.06 5.82
CA PHE A 179 13.92 4.78 6.43
C PHE A 179 15.07 4.09 5.66
N THR A 180 15.04 4.12 4.34
CA THR A 180 16.09 3.58 3.47
C THR A 180 17.43 4.32 3.64
N PHE A 181 17.41 5.59 4.02
CA PHE A 181 18.62 6.34 4.38
C PHE A 181 19.10 6.04 5.81
N ILE A 182 18.20 6.00 6.80
CA ILE A 182 18.54 5.78 8.21
C ILE A 182 19.06 4.37 8.44
N SER A 183 18.44 3.37 7.82
CA SER A 183 18.85 1.96 7.95
C SER A 183 20.30 1.70 7.54
N ARG A 184 20.92 2.59 6.73
CA ARG A 184 22.34 2.50 6.37
C ARG A 184 23.29 2.70 7.54
N ARG A 185 22.84 3.36 8.60
CA ARG A 185 23.65 3.67 9.80
C ARG A 185 23.71 2.49 10.78
N TRP A 186 22.85 1.49 10.63
CA TRP A 186 22.84 0.32 11.50
C TRP A 186 23.82 -0.73 11.00
N GLY A 187 24.63 -1.26 11.92
CA GLY A 187 25.66 -2.28 11.67
C GLY A 187 25.05 -3.67 11.40
N ILE A 188 24.35 -3.80 10.27
CA ILE A 188 23.69 -5.03 9.84
C ILE A 188 24.69 -5.88 9.03
N HIS A 189 24.64 -7.21 9.19
CA HIS A 189 25.40 -8.15 8.36
C HIS A 189 25.29 -7.82 6.86
N PRO A 190 26.40 -7.96 6.09
CA PRO A 190 26.50 -7.47 4.71
C PRO A 190 25.39 -8.01 3.79
N ASP A 191 25.06 -9.30 3.88
CA ASP A 191 24.03 -9.94 3.03
C ASP A 191 22.63 -9.37 3.28
N LYS A 192 22.29 -9.16 4.56
CA LYS A 192 21.02 -8.54 4.97
C LYS A 192 20.97 -7.08 4.54
N ARG A 193 22.09 -6.37 4.63
CA ARG A 193 22.20 -4.94 4.27
C ARG A 193 21.94 -4.71 2.77
N GLN A 194 22.46 -5.57 1.90
CA GLN A 194 22.20 -5.47 0.46
C GLN A 194 20.72 -5.74 0.14
N SER A 195 20.18 -6.84 0.65
CA SER A 195 18.78 -7.24 0.45
C SER A 195 17.80 -6.19 0.99
N SER A 196 18.05 -5.63 2.17
CA SER A 196 17.21 -4.56 2.74
C SER A 196 17.28 -3.26 1.94
N ARG A 197 18.42 -2.98 1.32
CA ARG A 197 18.61 -1.79 0.48
C ARG A 197 17.88 -1.94 -0.84
N GLU A 198 17.98 -3.09 -1.49
CA GLU A 198 17.25 -3.38 -2.73
C GLU A 198 15.73 -3.28 -2.51
N LEU A 199 15.23 -3.86 -1.42
CA LEU A 199 13.81 -3.74 -1.03
C LEU A 199 13.41 -2.31 -0.65
N GLY A 200 14.24 -1.58 0.12
CA GLY A 200 13.94 -0.20 0.48
C GLY A 200 13.89 0.71 -0.75
N LEU A 201 14.81 0.52 -1.69
CA LEU A 201 14.83 1.25 -2.96
C LEU A 201 13.65 0.88 -3.85
N SER A 202 13.28 -0.40 -3.95
CA SER A 202 12.13 -0.83 -4.75
C SER A 202 10.81 -0.29 -4.18
N LEU A 203 10.66 -0.26 -2.85
CA LEU A 203 9.51 0.36 -2.18
C LEU A 203 9.50 1.89 -2.37
N THR A 204 10.66 2.55 -2.31
CA THR A 204 10.76 3.99 -2.56
C THR A 204 10.36 4.32 -4.00
N ALA A 205 10.92 3.59 -4.98
CA ALA A 205 10.58 3.75 -6.39
C ALA A 205 9.08 3.51 -6.64
N SER A 206 8.54 2.44 -6.07
CA SER A 206 7.10 2.14 -6.15
C SER A 206 6.24 3.23 -5.52
N GLY A 207 6.66 3.77 -4.36
CA GLY A 207 5.98 4.87 -3.69
C GLY A 207 5.91 6.14 -4.55
N VAL A 208 7.00 6.48 -5.27
CA VAL A 208 7.01 7.61 -6.20
C VAL A 208 5.95 7.45 -7.29
N PHE A 209 5.85 6.27 -7.92
CA PHE A 209 4.83 6.01 -8.94
C PHE A 209 3.40 6.08 -8.39
N VAL A 210 3.16 5.49 -7.22
CA VAL A 210 1.84 5.59 -6.54
C VAL A 210 1.51 7.03 -6.16
N SER A 211 2.51 7.84 -5.78
CA SER A 211 2.31 9.27 -5.46
C SER A 211 1.97 10.09 -6.70
N ILE A 212 2.67 9.85 -7.83
CA ILE A 212 2.36 10.48 -9.12
C ILE A 212 0.91 10.20 -9.50
N ARG A 213 0.50 8.92 -9.44
CA ARG A 213 -0.88 8.52 -9.67
C ARG A 213 -1.85 9.26 -8.74
N GLY A 214 -1.55 9.32 -7.44
CA GLY A 214 -2.38 10.01 -6.45
C GLY A 214 -2.59 11.49 -6.78
N ILE A 215 -1.53 12.21 -7.17
CA ILE A 215 -1.60 13.62 -7.59
C ILE A 215 -2.49 13.76 -8.83
N MET A 216 -2.26 12.93 -9.84
CA MET A 216 -3.01 13.01 -11.09
C MET A 216 -4.48 12.65 -10.91
N GLN A 217 -4.79 11.69 -10.02
CA GLN A 217 -6.15 11.33 -9.67
C GLN A 217 -6.89 12.46 -8.95
N VAL A 218 -6.20 13.26 -8.12
CA VAL A 218 -6.76 14.48 -7.53
C VAL A 218 -7.08 15.51 -8.61
N LEU A 219 -6.12 15.76 -9.52
CA LEU A 219 -6.31 16.73 -10.60
C LEU A 219 -7.46 16.33 -11.54
N GLU A 220 -7.60 15.06 -11.88
CA GLU A 220 -8.69 14.55 -12.71
C GLU A 220 -10.05 14.74 -12.02
N LYS A 221 -10.14 14.39 -10.74
CA LYS A 221 -11.38 14.50 -9.95
C LYS A 221 -11.79 15.95 -9.68
N ASP A 222 -10.82 16.83 -9.44
CA ASP A 222 -11.05 18.27 -9.29
C ASP A 222 -11.48 18.91 -10.63
N ALA A 223 -10.84 18.53 -11.74
CA ALA A 223 -11.25 18.93 -13.07
C ALA A 223 -12.70 18.49 -13.38
N LEU A 224 -13.07 17.25 -13.05
CA LEU A 224 -14.44 16.74 -13.18
C LEU A 224 -15.43 17.54 -12.32
N GLN A 225 -15.06 17.91 -11.09
CA GLN A 225 -15.90 18.73 -10.24
C GLN A 225 -16.11 20.13 -10.83
N SER A 226 -15.04 20.77 -11.30
CA SER A 226 -15.07 22.10 -11.91
C SER A 226 -15.95 22.15 -13.16
N LEU A 227 -15.95 21.08 -13.95
CA LEU A 227 -16.84 20.94 -15.12
C LEU A 227 -18.31 20.93 -14.74
N ILE A 228 -18.68 20.11 -13.76
CA ILE A 228 -20.06 19.98 -13.29
C ILE A 228 -20.56 21.30 -12.69
N THR A 229 -19.71 22.01 -11.93
CA THR A 229 -20.13 23.23 -11.24
C THR A 229 -20.15 24.46 -12.14
N THR A 230 -19.25 24.55 -13.12
CA THR A 230 -18.95 25.83 -13.80
C THR A 230 -19.28 25.82 -15.28
N HIS A 231 -19.57 24.67 -15.91
CA HIS A 231 -19.83 24.53 -17.35
C HIS A 231 -18.75 25.21 -18.24
N ARG A 232 -17.51 25.32 -17.74
CA ARG A 232 -16.39 25.96 -18.45
C ARG A 232 -15.62 24.93 -19.30
N PRO A 233 -14.89 25.37 -20.35
CA PRO A 233 -14.08 24.46 -21.16
C PRO A 233 -13.04 23.73 -20.32
N THR A 234 -12.94 22.44 -20.63
CA THR A 234 -12.17 21.38 -19.97
C THR A 234 -10.66 21.61 -19.96
N PRO A 235 -9.95 21.23 -18.87
CA PRO A 235 -8.51 20.98 -18.92
C PRO A 235 -8.21 19.82 -19.89
N THR A 236 -7.10 19.88 -20.63
CA THR A 236 -6.66 18.84 -21.59
C THR A 236 -6.58 17.42 -20.99
N ILE A 237 -6.47 17.34 -19.66
CA ILE A 237 -6.36 16.09 -18.89
C ILE A 237 -7.64 15.24 -18.98
N THR A 238 -8.83 15.85 -19.17
CA THR A 238 -10.11 15.13 -19.19
C THR A 238 -10.72 14.97 -20.59
N THR A 239 -10.17 15.65 -21.60
CA THR A 239 -10.66 15.61 -22.99
C THR A 239 -10.01 14.55 -23.86
N GLU A 240 -8.80 14.15 -23.49
CA GLU A 240 -7.99 13.20 -24.24
C GLU A 240 -7.81 11.91 -23.44
N GLU A 241 -7.63 10.78 -24.14
CA GLU A 241 -7.44 9.48 -23.46
C GLU A 241 -6.00 9.25 -22.99
N TRP A 242 -5.00 9.85 -23.65
CA TRP A 242 -3.59 9.61 -23.35
C TRP A 242 -3.17 9.90 -21.88
N PRO A 243 -3.70 10.93 -21.18
CA PRO A 243 -3.33 11.20 -19.79
C PRO A 243 -3.74 10.06 -18.86
N LEU A 244 -4.89 9.42 -19.11
CA LEU A 244 -5.33 8.25 -18.35
C LEU A 244 -4.31 7.11 -18.44
N TRP A 245 -3.78 6.85 -19.63
CA TRP A 245 -2.78 5.82 -19.86
C TRP A 245 -1.44 6.12 -19.18
N VAL A 246 -0.96 7.36 -19.30
CA VAL A 246 0.36 7.75 -18.78
C VAL A 246 0.34 7.96 -17.26
N PHE A 247 -0.76 8.44 -16.69
CA PHE A 247 -0.82 8.86 -15.30
C PHE A 247 -1.59 7.92 -14.38
N ASP A 248 -2.44 7.05 -14.90
CA ASP A 248 -3.15 6.03 -14.10
C ASP A 248 -2.58 4.63 -14.35
N PHE A 249 -2.58 4.17 -15.60
CA PHE A 249 -2.17 2.79 -15.92
C PHE A 249 -0.66 2.56 -15.91
N LEU A 250 0.14 3.47 -16.48
CA LEU A 250 1.60 3.32 -16.55
C LEU A 250 2.26 3.29 -15.15
N PRO A 251 1.89 4.14 -14.17
CA PRO A 251 2.45 4.05 -12.82
C PRO A 251 2.08 2.75 -12.12
N LEU A 252 0.84 2.26 -12.27
CA LEU A 252 0.43 0.96 -11.71
C LEU A 252 1.19 -0.20 -12.36
N PHE A 253 1.37 -0.17 -13.68
CA PHE A 253 2.21 -1.13 -14.39
C PHE A 253 3.64 -1.11 -13.85
N ALA A 254 4.25 0.07 -13.70
CA ALA A 254 5.61 0.21 -13.17
C ALA A 254 5.74 -0.38 -11.76
N VAL A 255 4.78 -0.10 -10.87
CA VAL A 255 4.78 -0.67 -9.51
C VAL A 255 4.64 -2.19 -9.53
N LEU A 256 3.72 -2.73 -10.34
CA LEU A 256 3.56 -4.18 -10.48
C LEU A 256 4.80 -4.85 -11.08
N ALA A 257 5.49 -4.20 -12.02
CA ALA A 257 6.71 -4.71 -12.62
C ALA A 257 7.90 -4.65 -11.65
N ILE A 258 8.06 -3.54 -10.92
CA ILE A 258 9.11 -3.39 -9.89
C ILE A 258 8.94 -4.46 -8.81
N THR A 259 7.72 -4.66 -8.34
CA THR A 259 7.43 -5.65 -7.28
C THR A 259 7.46 -7.09 -7.78
N ALA A 260 7.19 -7.34 -9.07
CA ALA A 260 7.44 -8.65 -9.67
C ALA A 260 8.95 -8.95 -9.77
N SER A 261 9.75 -7.93 -10.11
CA SER A 261 11.22 -8.06 -10.24
C SER A 261 11.91 -8.21 -8.88
N TYR A 262 11.55 -7.35 -7.93
CA TYR A 262 12.07 -7.36 -6.56
C TYR A 262 11.04 -7.97 -5.60
N TYR A 263 10.68 -9.23 -5.86
CA TYR A 263 9.59 -9.87 -5.13
C TYR A 263 9.91 -10.01 -3.63
N PRO A 264 9.18 -9.31 -2.72
CA PRO A 264 9.56 -9.25 -1.32
C PRO A 264 9.59 -10.62 -0.61
N GLY A 265 8.81 -11.58 -1.11
CA GLY A 265 8.78 -12.95 -0.59
C GLY A 265 10.08 -13.73 -0.76
N SER A 266 10.95 -13.34 -1.68
CA SER A 266 12.27 -13.96 -1.89
C SER A 266 13.31 -13.47 -0.89
N TYR A 267 13.14 -12.25 -0.38
CA TYR A 267 14.09 -11.58 0.49
C TYR A 267 13.76 -11.75 1.98
N PHE A 268 12.48 -11.93 2.34
CA PHE A 268 12.08 -12.09 3.73
C PHE A 268 12.31 -13.52 4.25
N PRO A 269 12.77 -13.68 5.51
CA PRO A 269 12.76 -14.98 6.18
C PRO A 269 11.32 -15.47 6.36
N LYS A 270 11.07 -16.77 6.16
CA LYS A 270 9.72 -17.40 6.14
C LYS A 270 8.78 -16.97 7.28
N ARG A 271 9.33 -16.69 8.47
CA ARG A 271 8.59 -16.19 9.64
C ARG A 271 7.88 -14.84 9.44
N LEU A 272 8.40 -13.99 8.55
CA LEU A 272 7.83 -12.67 8.23
C LEU A 272 6.89 -12.70 7.02
N VAL A 273 6.72 -13.84 6.36
CA VAL A 273 5.97 -13.92 5.09
C VAL A 273 4.57 -14.52 5.25
N GLY A 274 4.20 -14.91 6.48
CA GLY A 274 2.87 -15.38 6.81
C GLY A 274 1.78 -14.30 6.70
N PHE A 275 0.53 -14.77 6.59
CA PHE A 275 -0.67 -13.93 6.44
C PHE A 275 -0.78 -12.88 7.56
N ARG A 276 -0.52 -13.29 8.81
CA ARG A 276 -0.42 -12.38 9.97
C ARG A 276 1.03 -12.26 10.42
N LEU A 277 1.44 -11.05 10.78
CA LEU A 277 2.70 -10.83 11.46
C LEU A 277 2.53 -11.24 12.93
N ASN A 278 3.21 -12.31 13.36
CA ASN A 278 3.18 -12.71 14.77
C ASN A 278 4.17 -11.85 15.58
N THR A 279 3.76 -10.62 15.87
CA THR A 279 4.56 -9.65 16.64
C THR A 279 4.99 -10.21 17.99
N LYS A 280 4.10 -10.94 18.68
CA LYS A 280 4.37 -11.55 19.99
C LYS A 280 5.45 -12.63 19.91
N GLY A 281 5.41 -13.47 18.88
CA GLY A 281 6.43 -14.49 18.63
C GLY A 281 7.80 -13.89 18.32
N LEU A 282 7.85 -12.81 17.53
CA LEU A 282 9.10 -12.12 17.22
C LEU A 282 9.73 -11.47 18.45
N LEU A 283 8.91 -10.88 19.32
CA LEU A 283 9.38 -10.32 20.58
C LEU A 283 9.89 -11.40 21.53
N LYS A 284 9.21 -12.55 21.61
CA LYS A 284 9.64 -13.70 22.43
C LYS A 284 10.97 -14.28 21.96
N ASP A 285 11.14 -14.54 20.67
CA ASP A 285 12.41 -15.03 20.10
C ASP A 285 13.57 -14.06 20.35
N GLU A 286 13.26 -12.76 20.38
CA GLU A 286 14.22 -11.70 20.66
C GLU A 286 14.60 -11.63 22.15
N MET A 287 13.64 -11.86 23.06
CA MET A 287 13.90 -12.06 24.48
C MET A 287 14.81 -13.27 24.70
N ASP A 288 14.48 -14.42 24.10
CA ASP A 288 15.24 -15.67 24.21
C ASP A 288 16.67 -15.52 23.65
N ARG A 289 16.87 -14.69 22.62
CA ARG A 289 18.21 -14.37 22.09
C ARG A 289 19.03 -13.47 23.02
N LYS A 290 18.39 -12.48 23.65
CA LYS A 290 19.09 -11.58 24.60
C LYS A 290 19.49 -12.33 25.87
N THR A 291 18.66 -13.25 26.36
CA THR A 291 19.00 -14.12 27.50
C THR A 291 20.08 -15.15 27.15
N ALA A 292 20.14 -15.63 25.90
CA ALA A 292 21.16 -16.59 25.45
C ALA A 292 22.52 -15.97 25.05
N SER A 293 22.65 -14.65 24.98
CA SER A 293 23.90 -13.99 24.58
C SER A 293 24.96 -14.01 25.71
N PRO A 294 26.23 -14.40 25.46
CA PRO A 294 27.28 -14.52 26.48
C PRO A 294 27.65 -13.21 27.19
N THR A 295 27.21 -12.06 26.68
CA THR A 295 27.34 -10.76 27.37
C THR A 295 26.51 -10.73 28.66
N ALA A 296 25.33 -11.35 28.68
CA ALA A 296 24.53 -11.49 29.90
C ALA A 296 25.19 -12.45 30.91
N ALA A 297 25.83 -13.52 30.42
CA ALA A 297 26.61 -14.44 31.24
C ALA A 297 27.85 -13.76 31.87
N THR A 298 28.50 -12.85 31.14
CA THR A 298 29.66 -12.10 31.65
C THR A 298 29.26 -11.06 32.71
N THR A 299 28.11 -10.41 32.53
CA THR A 299 27.53 -9.51 33.54
C THR A 299 27.11 -10.27 34.80
N LEU A 300 26.54 -11.47 34.66
CA LEU A 300 26.22 -12.37 35.78
C LEU A 300 27.46 -12.81 36.56
N ILE A 301 28.58 -13.12 35.89
CA ILE A 301 29.84 -13.48 36.53
C ILE A 301 30.47 -12.27 37.27
N THR A 302 30.35 -11.06 36.70
CA THR A 302 30.92 -9.85 37.30
C THR A 302 30.11 -9.36 38.52
N ILE A 303 28.79 -9.55 38.52
CA ILE A 303 27.92 -9.17 39.64
C ILE A 303 28.02 -10.17 40.79
N ASN A 304 28.13 -11.49 40.51
CA ASN A 304 28.34 -12.51 41.55
C ASN A 304 29.76 -12.50 42.16
N GLY A 305 30.67 -11.66 41.65
CA GLY A 305 32.02 -11.47 42.20
C GLY A 305 32.16 -10.34 43.22
N ARG A 306 31.08 -9.62 43.56
CA ARG A 306 31.09 -8.59 44.63
C ARG A 306 30.48 -9.15 45.92
N PRO A 307 31.20 -9.13 47.05
CA PRO A 307 30.76 -9.79 48.28
C PRO A 307 29.55 -9.13 48.98
N ASP A 308 29.07 -7.95 48.54
CA ASP A 308 28.06 -7.16 49.29
C ASP A 308 26.82 -6.72 48.49
N SER A 309 26.59 -7.19 47.26
CA SER A 309 25.37 -6.80 46.52
C SER A 309 24.26 -7.84 46.64
N GLN A 310 23.14 -7.45 47.26
CA GLN A 310 21.88 -8.18 47.16
C GLN A 310 21.54 -8.47 45.69
N PRO A 311 21.02 -9.67 45.37
CA PRO A 311 20.67 -10.03 44.00
C PRO A 311 19.60 -9.06 43.49
N ILE A 312 19.97 -8.16 42.59
CA ILE A 312 19.01 -7.36 41.83
C ILE A 312 18.31 -8.34 40.89
N ASP A 313 17.03 -8.56 41.19
CA ASP A 313 16.12 -9.39 40.42
C ASP A 313 15.82 -8.69 39.08
N LEU A 314 16.79 -8.78 38.16
CA LEU A 314 16.75 -8.22 36.80
C LEU A 314 15.53 -8.70 36.02
N GLU A 315 14.95 -9.86 36.39
CA GLU A 315 13.68 -10.33 35.85
C GLU A 315 12.55 -9.35 36.18
N LYS A 316 12.50 -8.80 37.40
CA LYS A 316 11.48 -7.80 37.79
C LYS A 316 11.72 -6.42 37.19
N GLU A 317 12.97 -5.99 37.02
CA GLU A 317 13.27 -4.67 36.44
C GLU A 317 13.00 -4.66 34.93
N ILE A 318 13.36 -5.75 34.24
CA ILE A 318 13.03 -5.94 32.82
C ILE A 318 11.52 -6.16 32.67
N VAL A 319 10.87 -6.97 33.50
CA VAL A 319 9.41 -7.13 33.43
C VAL A 319 8.68 -5.82 33.74
N SER A 320 9.20 -4.96 34.61
CA SER A 320 8.64 -3.64 34.93
C SER A 320 8.71 -2.67 33.73
N THR A 321 9.90 -2.52 33.12
CA THR A 321 10.06 -1.65 31.94
C THR A 321 9.27 -2.18 30.74
N TYR A 322 9.09 -3.50 30.60
CA TYR A 322 8.30 -4.09 29.52
C TYR A 322 6.79 -4.18 29.83
N ALA A 323 6.39 -4.21 31.10
CA ALA A 323 5.00 -4.06 31.53
C ALA A 323 4.49 -2.65 31.22
N GLU A 324 5.34 -1.63 31.39
CA GLU A 324 5.04 -0.25 30.96
C GLU A 324 4.81 -0.15 29.44
N TYR A 325 5.49 -0.99 28.63
CA TYR A 325 5.23 -1.12 27.19
C TYR A 325 3.97 -1.94 26.85
N MET A 326 3.55 -2.87 27.72
CA MET A 326 2.33 -3.68 27.54
C MET A 326 1.07 -2.96 28.05
N ASP A 327 1.18 -2.06 29.03
CA ASP A 327 0.06 -1.27 29.57
C ASP A 327 -0.39 -0.14 28.62
N LEU A 328 0.47 0.29 27.69
CA LEU A 328 0.10 1.26 26.65
C LEU A 328 -0.91 0.69 25.62
N ASP A 329 -1.06 -0.63 25.53
CA ASP A 329 -2.10 -1.31 24.74
C ASP A 329 -3.38 -1.62 25.55
N HIS A 330 -3.45 -1.18 26.83
CA HIS A 330 -4.55 -1.45 27.77
C HIS A 330 -5.19 -0.19 28.37
N HIS A 331 -5.39 0.86 27.56
CA HIS A 331 -6.42 1.86 27.86
C HIS A 331 -7.78 1.51 27.22
N PRO A 332 -8.78 1.07 28.00
CA PRO A 332 -10.17 1.07 27.59
C PRO A 332 -10.75 2.48 27.80
N ALA A 333 -10.49 3.41 26.90
CA ALA A 333 -11.06 4.75 27.00
C ALA A 333 -11.51 5.29 25.65
N LEU A 334 -12.62 4.75 25.14
CA LEU A 334 -13.64 5.48 24.39
C LEU A 334 -14.96 4.70 24.54
N LYS A 335 -15.56 4.78 25.74
CA LYS A 335 -17.00 4.51 25.92
C LYS A 335 -17.73 5.76 25.41
N TYR A 336 -18.58 5.56 24.41
CA TYR A 336 -19.60 6.54 24.00
C TYR A 336 -20.56 6.80 25.17
N PRO A 337 -20.93 8.05 25.45
CA PRO A 337 -22.09 8.32 26.31
C PRO A 337 -23.37 8.00 25.53
N ASN A 338 -24.29 7.31 26.21
CA ASN A 338 -25.69 7.18 25.79
C ASN A 338 -26.40 8.53 25.81
#